data_AF-A0A5C6QRE2-F1
#
_entry.id   AF-A0A5C6QRE2-F1
#
_cell.length_a   1.000
_cell.length_b   1.000
_cell.length_c   1.000
_cell.angle_alpha   90.00
_cell.angle_beta   90.00
_cell.angle_gamma   90.00
#
_symmetry.space_group_name_H-M   'P 1'
#
loop_
_entity.id
_entity.type
_entity.pdbx_description
1 polymer ?
#
loop_
_entity_poly.entity_id
_entity_poly.type
_entity_poly.pdbx_seq_one_letter_code
_entity_poly.pdbx_strand_id
1 'polypeptide(L)'
;MSLNLTKGVTEVSRDVYDLHMLVLYICVAIGVVVFGAMFWSMVFHRKSKGFKPATFHESTKVEILWTAIPVVILIAMAFPATITLIDMENNDDADLTIQITGSQWKWHYKYFDQDLEFYSVLSTPREQYENQDGTSAEKGEHYLLEVDRPLVIPTNKKVRFVITSDDVIHAWWVPAFAVKQDANPGFINEAWTKVDDPGIYRGQCAELCGKDHGFMPIVVEVKSEADYAIWLDEQKQMQANAAAAEAASLNASASMDELMQLGETTYTAYCAACHQVSGQGLPPAFPALKGSAIATTGPASAHIDIVVNGKAGTGMQAYGKQLSLKEIAAVVTYERNAWGNNTGEAVQAADVKAVSGASTSDTAEQAVEDVTEAAVATVAKVIPKEDLSKVYSQDELMTLGEDVYMTACAACHQASGEGMAPVFPALKGSAIATGDVAVHIDMVLNGSKKNPAMAAFASQLTKTQIAAVVTYERNAWGNNTGDLVQPADVAASAK
;
A
#
# COMPACT_ATOMS: atom_id res chain seq x y z
N MET A 1 19.19 8.34 -17.40
CA MET A 1 18.68 6.96 -17.18
C MET A 1 19.86 6.01 -17.17
N SER A 2 19.96 5.18 -16.14
CA SER A 2 20.84 4.02 -16.20
C SER A 2 20.24 3.02 -17.19
N LEU A 3 21.05 2.47 -18.09
CA LEU A 3 20.64 1.43 -19.04
C LEU A 3 20.91 0.01 -18.52
N ASN A 4 21.58 -0.09 -17.37
CA ASN A 4 21.97 -1.36 -16.80
C ASN A 4 20.86 -1.90 -15.88
N LEU A 5 20.86 -3.22 -15.67
CA LEU A 5 20.09 -3.84 -14.60
C LEU A 5 20.44 -3.15 -13.27
N THR A 6 19.45 -2.95 -12.41
CA THR A 6 19.68 -2.43 -11.07
C THR A 6 20.59 -3.38 -10.30
N LYS A 7 21.72 -2.87 -9.78
CA LYS A 7 22.52 -3.62 -8.81
C LYS A 7 21.74 -3.61 -7.49
N GLY A 8 21.21 -4.77 -7.10
CA GLY A 8 20.35 -4.87 -5.93
C GLY A 8 21.11 -4.78 -4.60
N VAL A 9 20.36 -4.90 -3.51
CA VAL A 9 20.82 -4.71 -2.13
C VAL A 9 20.95 -6.00 -1.32
N THR A 10 20.48 -7.12 -1.86
CA THR A 10 20.61 -8.45 -1.24
C THR A 10 21.82 -9.19 -1.83
N GLU A 11 22.31 -10.22 -1.15
CA GLU A 11 23.35 -11.11 -1.69
C GLU A 11 22.91 -11.73 -3.02
N VAL A 12 21.73 -12.36 -3.04
CA VAL A 12 21.09 -12.95 -4.23
C VAL A 12 21.02 -11.94 -5.39
N SER A 13 20.60 -10.70 -5.12
CA SER A 13 20.48 -9.70 -6.18
C SER A 13 21.82 -9.26 -6.77
N ARG A 14 22.90 -9.31 -5.98
CA ARG A 14 24.27 -9.05 -6.44
C ARG A 14 24.76 -10.20 -7.32
N ASP A 15 24.49 -11.44 -6.93
CA ASP A 15 24.84 -12.62 -7.73
C ASP A 15 24.10 -12.64 -9.08
N VAL A 16 22.80 -12.34 -9.07
CA VAL A 16 22.00 -12.21 -10.30
C VAL A 16 22.55 -11.10 -11.19
N TYR A 17 22.94 -9.96 -10.62
CA TYR A 17 23.56 -8.87 -11.37
C TYR A 17 24.91 -9.29 -11.98
N ASP A 18 25.78 -9.93 -11.21
CA ASP A 18 27.10 -10.35 -11.68
C ASP A 18 26.99 -11.44 -12.77
N LEU A 19 26.05 -12.38 -12.62
CA LEU A 19 25.70 -13.36 -13.66
C LEU A 19 25.20 -12.68 -14.93
N HIS A 20 24.28 -11.71 -14.80
CA HIS A 20 23.77 -10.94 -15.93
C HIS A 20 24.91 -10.26 -16.67
N MET A 21 25.81 -9.59 -15.95
CA MET A 21 26.96 -8.88 -16.55
C MET A 21 27.94 -9.85 -17.22
N LEU A 22 28.22 -11.00 -16.62
CA LEU A 22 29.04 -12.06 -17.23
C LEU A 22 28.45 -12.53 -18.57
N VAL A 23 27.16 -12.88 -18.57
CA VAL A 23 26.45 -13.32 -19.78
C VAL A 23 26.41 -12.22 -20.84
N LEU A 24 26.16 -10.98 -20.43
CA LEU A 24 26.18 -9.83 -21.33
C LEU A 24 27.54 -9.66 -22.02
N TYR A 25 28.65 -9.76 -21.28
CA TYR A 25 29.99 -9.67 -21.87
C TYR A 25 30.30 -10.81 -22.84
N ILE A 26 29.84 -12.03 -22.54
CA ILE A 26 29.95 -13.16 -23.47
C ILE A 26 29.16 -12.88 -24.75
N CYS A 27 27.92 -12.42 -24.64
CA CYS A 27 27.08 -12.06 -25.79
C CYS A 27 27.70 -10.93 -26.62
N VAL A 28 28.29 -9.91 -25.98
CA VAL A 28 29.00 -8.83 -26.68
C VAL A 28 30.21 -9.37 -27.44
N ALA A 29 31.01 -10.25 -26.83
CA ALA A 29 32.16 -10.86 -27.49
C ALA A 29 31.74 -11.70 -28.72
N ILE A 30 30.70 -12.53 -28.58
CA ILE A 30 30.11 -13.29 -29.70
C ILE A 30 29.61 -12.35 -30.79
N GLY A 31 28.88 -11.29 -30.40
CA GLY A 31 28.39 -10.27 -31.31
C GLY A 31 29.52 -9.63 -32.11
N VAL A 32 30.61 -9.21 -31.46
CA VAL A 32 31.79 -8.64 -32.14
C VAL A 32 32.38 -9.63 -33.15
N VAL A 33 32.48 -10.92 -32.81
CA VAL A 33 32.99 -11.95 -33.73
C VAL A 33 32.06 -12.13 -34.94
N VAL A 34 30.76 -12.28 -34.71
CA VAL A 34 29.77 -12.52 -35.77
C VAL A 34 29.64 -11.29 -36.68
N PHE A 35 29.40 -10.11 -36.10
CA PHE A 35 29.30 -8.87 -36.86
C PHE A 35 30.61 -8.52 -37.55
N GLY A 36 31.75 -8.76 -36.90
CA GLY A 36 33.08 -8.60 -37.50
C GLY A 36 33.26 -9.46 -38.75
N ALA A 37 32.93 -10.75 -38.68
CA ALA A 37 32.99 -11.66 -39.82
C ALA A 37 32.00 -11.25 -40.93
N MET A 38 30.79 -10.84 -40.56
CA MET A 38 29.78 -10.36 -41.52
C MET A 38 30.23 -9.08 -42.24
N PHE A 39 30.68 -8.06 -41.51
CA PHE A 39 31.18 -6.81 -42.09
C PHE A 39 32.42 -7.04 -42.94
N TRP A 40 33.33 -7.91 -42.50
CA TRP A 40 34.46 -8.35 -43.30
C TRP A 40 34.01 -8.96 -44.63
N SER A 41 33.06 -9.91 -44.58
CA SER A 41 32.50 -10.53 -45.79
C SER A 41 31.87 -9.48 -46.73
N MET A 42 31.02 -8.60 -46.20
CA MET A 42 30.37 -7.53 -46.97
C MET A 42 31.36 -6.56 -47.62
N VAL A 43 32.44 -6.19 -46.94
CA VAL A 43 33.41 -5.22 -47.45
C VAL A 43 34.37 -5.84 -48.47
N PHE A 44 34.82 -7.07 -48.23
CA PHE A 44 35.90 -7.68 -49.01
C PHE A 44 35.41 -8.66 -50.08
N HIS A 45 34.26 -9.30 -49.89
CA HIS A 45 33.73 -10.34 -50.79
C HIS A 45 32.59 -9.84 -51.69
N ARG A 46 32.31 -8.52 -51.69
CA ARG A 46 31.26 -7.95 -52.54
C ARG A 46 31.59 -8.04 -54.03
N LYS A 47 30.57 -8.35 -54.83
CA LYS A 47 30.65 -8.43 -56.31
C LYS A 47 31.24 -7.17 -56.97
N SER A 48 30.96 -5.98 -56.42
CA SER A 48 31.47 -4.72 -56.97
C SER A 48 32.99 -4.56 -56.89
N LYS A 49 33.69 -5.34 -56.05
CA LYS A 49 35.16 -5.41 -56.02
C LYS A 49 35.75 -6.45 -57.00
N GLY A 50 34.92 -7.12 -57.80
CA GLY A 50 35.35 -8.19 -58.69
C GLY A 50 35.68 -9.50 -57.98
N PHE A 51 35.22 -9.69 -56.74
CA PHE A 51 35.44 -10.93 -56.00
C PHE A 51 34.79 -12.12 -56.72
N LYS A 52 35.56 -13.21 -56.89
CA LYS A 52 35.07 -14.47 -57.47
C LYS A 52 34.72 -15.44 -56.33
N PRO A 53 33.49 -15.99 -56.27
CA PRO A 53 33.09 -16.87 -55.19
C PRO A 53 33.95 -18.15 -55.17
N ALA A 54 34.27 -18.62 -53.97
CA ALA A 54 34.89 -19.91 -53.78
C ALA A 54 33.89 -21.05 -54.05
N THR A 55 34.39 -22.27 -54.28
CA THR A 55 33.58 -23.46 -54.66
C THR A 55 33.54 -24.55 -53.60
N PHE A 56 34.07 -24.30 -52.39
CA PHE A 56 33.91 -25.22 -51.27
C PHE A 56 32.45 -25.22 -50.79
N HIS A 57 31.99 -26.34 -50.23
CA HIS A 57 30.63 -26.50 -49.71
C HIS A 57 30.60 -26.80 -48.20
N GLU A 58 31.68 -27.36 -47.64
CA GLU A 58 31.75 -27.73 -46.24
C GLU A 58 33.16 -27.65 -45.68
N SER A 59 33.25 -27.69 -44.36
CA SER A 59 34.52 -27.88 -43.65
C SER A 59 34.22 -28.53 -42.31
N THR A 60 34.35 -29.87 -42.25
CA THR A 60 34.10 -30.65 -41.03
C THR A 60 34.89 -30.13 -39.82
N LYS A 61 36.10 -29.60 -40.04
CA LYS A 61 36.91 -29.00 -38.97
C LYS A 61 36.27 -27.74 -38.39
N VAL A 62 35.77 -26.85 -39.25
CA VAL A 62 35.09 -25.62 -38.83
C VAL A 62 33.75 -25.97 -38.17
N GLU A 63 33.05 -26.96 -38.72
CA GLU A 63 31.80 -27.47 -38.16
C GLU A 63 31.96 -28.01 -36.75
N ILE A 64 32.96 -28.86 -36.51
CA ILE A 64 33.27 -29.35 -35.17
C ILE A 64 33.58 -28.18 -34.23
N LEU A 65 34.36 -27.20 -34.69
CA LEU A 65 34.77 -26.08 -33.86
C LEU A 65 33.58 -25.17 -33.47
N TRP A 66 32.73 -24.80 -34.42
CA TRP A 66 31.58 -23.94 -34.15
C TRP A 66 30.46 -24.65 -33.38
N THR A 67 30.52 -25.98 -33.23
CA THR A 67 29.58 -26.74 -32.41
C THR A 67 30.16 -26.93 -31.01
N ALA A 68 31.44 -27.30 -30.91
CA ALA A 68 32.10 -27.52 -29.63
C ALA A 68 32.23 -26.21 -28.82
N ILE A 69 32.59 -25.08 -29.44
CA ILE A 69 32.77 -23.81 -28.72
C ILE A 69 31.47 -23.36 -28.02
N PRO A 70 30.30 -23.25 -28.70
CA PRO A 70 29.05 -22.91 -28.02
C PRO A 70 28.67 -23.88 -26.91
N VAL A 71 28.88 -25.18 -27.10
CA VAL A 71 28.62 -26.19 -26.05
C VAL A 71 29.46 -25.92 -24.80
N VAL A 72 30.75 -25.64 -24.96
CA VAL A 72 31.64 -25.33 -23.82
C VAL A 72 31.22 -24.01 -23.14
N ILE A 73 30.87 -22.98 -23.92
CA ILE A 73 30.39 -21.70 -23.37
C ILE A 73 29.13 -21.91 -22.52
N LEU A 74 28.15 -22.67 -23.03
CA LEU A 74 26.91 -22.95 -22.31
C LEU A 74 27.15 -23.73 -21.01
N ILE A 75 28.02 -24.75 -21.03
CA ILE A 75 28.36 -25.51 -19.81
C ILE A 75 29.03 -24.61 -18.77
N ALA A 76 29.97 -23.75 -19.21
CA ALA A 76 30.66 -22.83 -18.31
C ALA A 76 29.71 -21.81 -17.67
N MET A 77 28.68 -21.36 -18.40
CA MET A 77 27.65 -20.45 -17.88
C MET A 77 26.63 -21.15 -16.98
N ALA A 78 26.29 -22.40 -17.28
CA ALA A 78 25.27 -23.15 -16.55
C ALA A 78 25.68 -23.44 -15.10
N PHE A 79 26.97 -23.67 -14.84
CA PHE A 79 27.46 -24.01 -13.50
C PHE A 79 27.17 -22.92 -12.44
N PRO A 80 27.66 -21.67 -12.58
CA PRO A 80 27.38 -20.63 -11.60
C PRO A 80 25.89 -20.24 -11.58
N ALA A 81 25.21 -20.26 -12.73
CA ALA A 81 23.76 -19.99 -12.79
C ALA A 81 22.93 -21.01 -11.99
N THR A 82 23.32 -22.29 -12.01
CA THR A 82 22.62 -23.34 -11.26
C THR A 82 22.81 -23.18 -9.75
N ILE A 83 24.01 -22.78 -9.30
CA ILE A 83 24.28 -22.53 -7.87
C ILE A 83 23.41 -21.38 -7.37
N THR A 84 23.44 -20.24 -8.06
CA THR A 84 22.59 -19.09 -7.70
C THR A 84 21.11 -19.44 -7.73
N LEU A 85 20.65 -20.25 -8.70
CA LEU A 85 19.25 -20.71 -8.74
C LEU A 85 18.90 -21.58 -7.53
N ILE A 86 19.78 -22.49 -7.10
CA ILE A 86 19.55 -23.31 -5.91
C ILE A 86 19.45 -22.43 -4.65
N ASP A 87 20.33 -21.43 -4.53
CA ASP A 87 20.31 -20.51 -3.38
C ASP A 87 19.04 -19.64 -3.38
N MET A 88 18.60 -19.16 -4.55
CA MET A 88 17.35 -18.43 -4.73
C MET A 88 16.12 -19.24 -4.30
N GLU A 89 16.10 -20.55 -4.58
CA GLU A 89 14.97 -21.43 -4.27
C GLU A 89 15.02 -22.02 -2.84
N ASN A 90 16.08 -21.75 -2.08
CA ASN A 90 16.21 -22.23 -0.71
C ASN A 90 15.37 -21.38 0.25
N ASN A 91 14.14 -21.80 0.53
CA ASN A 91 13.19 -21.11 1.42
C ASN A 91 13.26 -21.57 2.90
N ASP A 92 14.20 -22.45 3.25
CA ASP A 92 14.31 -23.04 4.60
C ASP A 92 14.79 -22.02 5.65
N ASP A 93 14.58 -22.32 6.94
CA ASP A 93 15.09 -21.55 8.08
C ASP A 93 14.78 -20.04 8.07
N ALA A 94 13.55 -19.68 7.68
CA ALA A 94 13.10 -18.30 7.69
C ALA A 94 12.86 -17.77 9.12
N ASP A 95 13.30 -16.54 9.39
CA ASP A 95 13.06 -15.84 10.66
C ASP A 95 11.65 -15.23 10.73
N LEU A 96 11.08 -14.89 9.58
CA LEU A 96 9.77 -14.26 9.44
C LEU A 96 9.08 -14.81 8.20
N THR A 97 7.80 -15.19 8.32
CA THR A 97 6.98 -15.55 7.15
C THR A 97 5.86 -14.54 6.96
N ILE A 98 5.71 -14.07 5.73
CA ILE A 98 4.66 -13.12 5.32
C ILE A 98 3.90 -13.70 4.13
N GLN A 99 2.59 -13.81 4.26
CA GLN A 99 1.72 -14.11 3.14
C GLN A 99 1.45 -12.84 2.33
N ILE A 100 1.60 -12.95 1.02
CA ILE A 100 1.30 -11.91 0.05
C ILE A 100 0.17 -12.42 -0.84
N THR A 101 -0.96 -11.72 -0.86
CA THR A 101 -2.07 -12.01 -1.76
C THR A 101 -2.25 -10.85 -2.73
N GLY A 102 -2.17 -11.14 -4.04
CA GLY A 102 -2.52 -10.18 -5.08
C GLY A 102 -4.03 -10.16 -5.33
N SER A 103 -4.58 -8.95 -5.52
CA SER A 103 -5.96 -8.71 -5.94
C SER A 103 -5.99 -7.54 -6.93
N GLN A 104 -7.00 -7.42 -7.77
CA GLN A 104 -7.20 -6.28 -8.68
C GLN A 104 -7.64 -5.03 -7.88
N TRP A 105 -6.84 -3.97 -7.74
CA TRP A 105 -5.39 -3.80 -8.04
C TRP A 105 -4.68 -3.30 -6.78
N LYS A 106 -4.33 -4.24 -5.90
CA LYS A 106 -3.76 -4.01 -4.57
C LYS A 106 -3.06 -5.26 -4.04
N TRP A 107 -2.28 -5.10 -2.98
CA TRP A 107 -1.59 -6.20 -2.31
C TRP A 107 -2.09 -6.33 -0.88
N HIS A 108 -2.34 -7.57 -0.45
CA HIS A 108 -2.64 -7.88 0.94
C HIS A 108 -1.45 -8.58 1.59
N TYR A 109 -1.01 -8.08 2.73
CA TYR A 109 0.09 -8.62 3.50
C TYR A 109 -0.42 -9.18 4.81
N LYS A 110 -0.02 -10.41 5.15
CA LYS A 110 -0.34 -11.05 6.43
C LYS A 110 0.91 -11.65 7.06
N TYR A 111 1.22 -11.24 8.28
CA TYR A 111 2.35 -11.71 9.07
C TYR A 111 1.89 -12.87 9.95
N PHE A 112 2.38 -14.09 9.71
CA PHE A 112 1.82 -15.30 10.34
C PHE A 112 1.90 -15.29 11.87
N ASP A 113 3.05 -14.91 12.42
CA ASP A 113 3.31 -15.01 13.86
C ASP A 113 3.00 -13.71 14.63
N GLN A 114 2.40 -12.72 13.97
CA GLN A 114 2.27 -11.36 14.51
C GLN A 114 0.84 -10.81 14.57
N ASP A 115 -0.16 -11.62 14.16
CA ASP A 115 -1.58 -11.22 14.09
C ASP A 115 -1.79 -9.86 13.38
N LEU A 116 -0.98 -9.61 12.36
CA LEU A 116 -0.97 -8.37 11.59
C LEU A 116 -1.29 -8.68 10.15
N GLU A 117 -2.36 -8.06 9.63
CA GLU A 117 -2.65 -8.08 8.20
C GLU A 117 -3.23 -6.75 7.72
N PHE A 118 -2.96 -6.41 6.47
CA PHE A 118 -3.48 -5.19 5.84
C PHE A 118 -3.40 -5.20 4.32
N TYR A 119 -4.23 -4.36 3.71
CA TYR A 119 -4.11 -4.02 2.30
C TYR A 119 -3.18 -2.83 2.09
N SER A 120 -2.50 -2.85 0.94
CA SER A 120 -1.62 -1.82 0.42
C SER A 120 -2.11 -1.44 -0.97
N VAL A 121 -2.45 -0.16 -1.14
CA VAL A 121 -2.99 0.40 -2.38
C VAL A 121 -2.14 1.57 -2.86
N LEU A 122 -2.23 1.89 -4.13
CA LEU A 122 -1.56 3.07 -4.71
C LEU A 122 -1.97 4.35 -3.97
N SER A 123 -0.99 5.13 -3.50
CA SER A 123 -1.23 6.44 -2.88
C SER A 123 -1.10 7.62 -3.84
N THR A 124 -0.62 7.38 -5.07
CA THR A 124 -0.56 8.44 -6.10
C THR A 124 -1.97 8.99 -6.37
N PRO A 125 -2.19 10.31 -6.19
CA PRO A 125 -3.51 10.91 -6.39
C PRO A 125 -4.04 10.72 -7.81
N ARG A 126 -5.36 10.52 -7.91
CA ARG A 126 -6.07 10.30 -9.18
C ARG A 126 -5.87 11.42 -10.19
N GLU A 127 -5.86 12.66 -9.71
CA GLU A 127 -5.59 13.84 -10.52
C GLU A 127 -4.21 13.82 -11.20
N GLN A 128 -3.21 13.11 -10.64
CA GLN A 128 -1.88 13.00 -11.24
C GLN A 128 -1.84 11.97 -12.36
N TYR A 129 -2.53 10.84 -12.22
CA TYR A 129 -2.48 9.80 -13.24
C TYR A 129 -3.56 9.90 -14.32
N GLU A 130 -4.67 10.59 -14.05
CA GLU A 130 -5.61 11.04 -15.08
C GLU A 130 -5.09 12.28 -15.83
N ASN A 131 -3.98 12.89 -15.37
CA ASN A 131 -3.27 13.98 -16.04
C ASN A 131 -2.52 13.51 -17.31
N GLN A 132 -3.27 13.15 -18.35
CA GLN A 132 -2.68 12.68 -19.61
C GLN A 132 -2.09 13.82 -20.45
N ASP A 133 -2.60 15.04 -20.31
CA ASP A 133 -2.14 16.23 -21.05
C ASP A 133 -1.12 17.08 -20.28
N GLY A 134 -0.84 16.74 -19.02
CA GLY A 134 0.14 17.42 -18.18
C GLY A 134 -0.39 18.70 -17.53
N THR A 135 -1.69 18.98 -17.59
CA THR A 135 -2.28 20.25 -17.15
C THR A 135 -2.90 20.24 -15.75
N SER A 136 -3.26 19.07 -15.19
CA SER A 136 -4.06 18.99 -13.96
C SER A 136 -3.25 18.88 -12.66
N ALA A 137 -2.15 18.11 -12.62
CA ALA A 137 -1.34 17.94 -11.41
C ALA A 137 0.11 17.52 -11.72
N GLU A 138 1.07 18.04 -10.96
CA GLU A 138 2.48 17.66 -11.09
C GLU A 138 2.72 16.23 -10.62
N LYS A 139 3.58 15.50 -11.33
CA LYS A 139 3.95 14.11 -11.01
C LYS A 139 5.23 14.12 -10.18
N GLY A 140 5.17 13.52 -8.98
CA GLY A 140 6.32 13.39 -8.09
C GLY A 140 7.39 12.43 -8.60
N GLU A 141 8.55 12.39 -7.92
CA GLU A 141 9.67 11.50 -8.27
C GLU A 141 9.26 10.01 -8.31
N HIS A 142 8.40 9.60 -7.37
CA HIS A 142 7.93 8.24 -7.22
C HIS A 142 6.49 8.05 -7.72
N TYR A 143 6.08 8.86 -8.70
CA TYR A 143 4.78 8.72 -9.37
C TYR A 143 4.51 7.26 -9.79
N LEU A 144 3.36 6.72 -9.37
CA LEU A 144 2.93 5.32 -9.54
C LEU A 144 3.74 4.26 -8.78
N LEU A 145 4.61 4.66 -7.85
CA LEU A 145 5.48 3.76 -7.10
C LEU A 145 5.31 3.89 -5.57
N GLU A 146 4.32 4.66 -5.12
CA GLU A 146 4.01 4.86 -3.70
C GLU A 146 2.72 4.16 -3.31
N VAL A 147 2.66 3.72 -2.05
CA VAL A 147 1.48 3.10 -1.45
C VAL A 147 1.08 3.83 -0.17
N ASP A 148 -0.14 3.60 0.28
CA ASP A 148 -0.64 4.10 1.55
C ASP A 148 -0.02 3.37 2.76
N ARG A 149 0.19 2.06 2.62
CA ARG A 149 0.72 1.18 3.68
C ARG A 149 1.84 0.30 3.12
N PRO A 150 3.13 0.61 3.39
CA PRO A 150 4.23 -0.22 2.93
C PRO A 150 4.30 -1.55 3.68
N LEU A 151 4.83 -2.58 3.02
CA LEU A 151 5.27 -3.81 3.69
C LEU A 151 6.50 -3.49 4.54
N VAL A 152 6.52 -3.81 5.83
CA VAL A 152 7.66 -3.50 6.71
C VAL A 152 8.38 -4.78 7.11
N ILE A 153 9.69 -4.83 6.91
CA ILE A 153 10.52 -5.99 7.29
C ILE A 153 11.78 -5.57 8.07
N PRO A 154 12.31 -6.42 8.95
CA PRO A 154 13.57 -6.13 9.63
C PRO A 154 14.79 -6.45 8.74
N THR A 155 15.84 -5.65 8.90
CA THR A 155 17.19 -5.96 8.40
C THR A 155 17.74 -7.26 9.00
N ASN A 156 18.69 -7.89 8.31
CA ASN A 156 19.48 -9.04 8.76
C ASN A 156 18.68 -10.33 9.06
N LYS A 157 17.39 -10.35 8.75
CA LYS A 157 16.50 -11.49 8.91
C LYS A 157 16.12 -12.09 7.57
N LYS A 158 16.06 -13.42 7.49
CA LYS A 158 15.54 -14.12 6.31
C LYS A 158 14.02 -14.05 6.35
N VAL A 159 13.44 -13.27 5.46
CA VAL A 159 11.99 -13.13 5.32
C VAL A 159 11.54 -14.03 4.17
N ARG A 160 10.68 -14.99 4.50
CA ARG A 160 10.01 -15.85 3.52
C ARG A 160 8.66 -15.25 3.15
N PHE A 161 8.42 -15.14 1.86
CA PHE A 161 7.15 -14.75 1.28
C PHE A 161 6.42 -15.98 0.79
N VAL A 162 5.15 -16.13 1.17
CA VAL A 162 4.25 -17.11 0.58
C VAL A 162 3.20 -16.37 -0.24
N ILE A 163 3.24 -16.55 -1.55
CA ILE A 163 2.66 -15.64 -2.53
C ILE A 163 1.53 -16.36 -3.27
N THR A 164 0.35 -15.74 -3.27
CA THR A 164 -0.86 -16.28 -3.91
C THR A 164 -1.76 -15.14 -4.44
N SER A 165 -2.89 -15.48 -5.03
CA SER A 165 -3.89 -14.52 -5.50
C SER A 165 -5.30 -15.01 -5.17
N ASP A 166 -6.23 -14.07 -4.94
CA ASP A 166 -7.65 -14.36 -4.75
C ASP A 166 -8.52 -14.13 -6.00
N ASP A 167 -7.93 -13.65 -7.11
CA ASP A 167 -8.63 -13.39 -8.36
C ASP A 167 -7.93 -13.92 -9.64
N VAL A 168 -7.05 -13.14 -10.25
CA VAL A 168 -6.30 -13.43 -11.48
C VAL A 168 -4.81 -13.57 -11.17
N ILE A 169 -3.99 -13.90 -12.17
CA ILE A 169 -2.54 -13.97 -11.95
C ILE A 169 -1.98 -12.55 -11.80
N HIS A 170 -1.15 -12.36 -10.77
CA HIS A 170 -0.28 -11.20 -10.58
C HIS A 170 1.18 -11.67 -10.48
N ALA A 171 2.14 -10.76 -10.34
CA ALA A 171 3.49 -11.14 -9.94
C ALA A 171 4.09 -10.08 -9.01
N TRP A 172 4.52 -10.51 -7.84
CA TRP A 172 5.13 -9.63 -6.85
C TRP A 172 6.62 -9.47 -7.18
N TRP A 173 7.03 -8.25 -7.55
CA TRP A 173 8.40 -7.98 -8.01
C TRP A 173 9.01 -6.78 -7.31
N VAL A 174 10.09 -7.02 -6.57
CA VAL A 174 10.95 -5.96 -6.01
C VAL A 174 12.35 -6.09 -6.63
N PRO A 175 12.68 -5.28 -7.67
CA PRO A 175 13.94 -5.40 -8.41
C PRO A 175 15.18 -5.32 -7.54
N ALA A 176 15.17 -4.46 -6.51
CA ALA A 176 16.29 -4.29 -5.59
C ALA A 176 16.63 -5.58 -4.81
N PHE A 177 15.67 -6.50 -4.66
CA PHE A 177 15.88 -7.78 -3.99
C PHE A 177 16.15 -8.93 -4.96
N ALA A 178 16.02 -8.69 -6.27
CA ALA A 178 15.95 -9.73 -7.32
C ALA A 178 14.88 -10.81 -7.05
N VAL A 179 13.81 -10.43 -6.34
CA VAL A 179 12.66 -11.31 -6.07
C VAL A 179 11.53 -10.96 -7.02
N LYS A 180 11.21 -11.88 -7.93
CA LYS A 180 9.99 -11.86 -8.75
C LYS A 180 9.31 -13.22 -8.62
N GLN A 181 8.10 -13.25 -8.09
CA GLN A 181 7.33 -14.49 -8.01
C GLN A 181 5.87 -14.24 -8.39
N ASP A 182 5.33 -15.14 -9.19
CA ASP A 182 3.95 -15.04 -9.64
C ASP A 182 2.99 -15.37 -8.48
N ALA A 183 1.89 -14.64 -8.41
CA ALA A 183 0.82 -14.78 -7.44
C ALA A 183 -0.35 -15.47 -8.13
N ASN A 184 -0.47 -16.79 -7.93
CA ASN A 184 -1.35 -17.64 -8.74
C ASN A 184 -2.58 -18.07 -7.93
N PRO A 185 -3.81 -17.84 -8.43
CA PRO A 185 -5.01 -18.34 -7.76
C PRO A 185 -4.97 -19.86 -7.59
N GLY A 186 -5.19 -20.32 -6.35
CA GLY A 186 -5.20 -21.75 -6.01
C GLY A 186 -3.82 -22.39 -5.80
N PHE A 187 -2.73 -21.63 -5.91
CA PHE A 187 -1.37 -22.10 -5.62
C PHE A 187 -0.68 -21.17 -4.62
N ILE A 188 0.23 -21.72 -3.83
CA ILE A 188 1.13 -20.96 -2.97
C ILE A 188 2.52 -21.13 -3.55
N ASN A 189 3.12 -20.03 -3.99
CA ASN A 189 4.51 -19.95 -4.39
C ASN A 189 5.34 -19.38 -3.24
N GLU A 190 6.63 -19.69 -3.20
CA GLU A 190 7.53 -19.16 -2.17
C GLU A 190 8.65 -18.34 -2.81
N ALA A 191 9.09 -17.33 -2.08
CA ALA A 191 10.32 -16.61 -2.37
C ALA A 191 10.88 -16.08 -1.05
N TRP A 192 12.14 -15.66 -1.01
CA TRP A 192 12.72 -15.10 0.20
C TRP A 192 13.62 -13.91 -0.10
N THR A 193 13.83 -13.09 0.92
CA THR A 193 14.83 -12.02 0.90
C THR A 193 15.54 -11.90 2.25
N LYS A 194 16.76 -11.39 2.22
CA LYS A 194 17.50 -10.93 3.40
C LYS A 194 18.18 -9.63 3.02
N VAL A 195 17.80 -8.55 3.69
CA VAL A 195 18.27 -7.20 3.39
C VAL A 195 19.16 -6.73 4.52
N ASP A 196 20.36 -6.26 4.18
CA ASP A 196 21.38 -5.89 5.16
C ASP A 196 21.17 -4.46 5.68
N ASP A 197 20.77 -3.55 4.79
CA ASP A 197 20.67 -2.11 5.05
C ASP A 197 19.21 -1.64 5.17
N PRO A 198 18.89 -0.75 6.13
CA PRO A 198 17.58 -0.11 6.18
C PRO A 198 17.33 0.79 4.96
N GLY A 199 16.08 0.91 4.55
CA GLY A 199 15.70 1.76 3.42
C GLY A 199 14.32 1.48 2.87
N ILE A 200 13.93 2.24 1.85
CA ILE A 200 12.66 2.08 1.14
C ILE A 200 12.96 1.51 -0.25
N TYR A 201 12.36 0.35 -0.53
CA TYR A 201 12.53 -0.37 -1.79
C TYR A 201 11.19 -0.48 -2.51
N ARG A 202 11.21 -0.18 -3.81
CA ARG A 202 9.99 -0.11 -4.61
C ARG A 202 9.93 -1.24 -5.62
N GLY A 203 8.72 -1.68 -5.89
CA GLY A 203 8.38 -2.76 -6.80
C GLY A 203 7.07 -2.47 -7.52
N GLN A 204 6.73 -3.34 -8.46
CA GLN A 204 5.49 -3.24 -9.24
C GLN A 204 4.94 -4.64 -9.53
N CYS A 205 3.64 -4.72 -9.84
CA CYS A 205 3.10 -5.95 -10.41
C CYS A 205 3.78 -6.24 -11.76
N ALA A 206 4.27 -7.46 -11.93
CA ALA A 206 5.05 -7.88 -13.11
C ALA A 206 4.34 -8.91 -14.00
N GLU A 207 3.03 -9.10 -13.83
CA GLU A 207 2.20 -9.95 -14.70
C GLU A 207 0.91 -9.19 -15.06
N LEU A 208 0.52 -9.22 -16.34
CA LEU A 208 -0.61 -8.44 -16.84
C LEU A 208 -1.93 -8.91 -16.19
N CYS A 209 -2.42 -8.14 -15.22
CA CYS A 209 -3.57 -8.50 -14.40
C CYS A 209 -4.84 -7.66 -14.68
N GLY A 210 -4.88 -6.91 -15.78
CA GLY A 210 -6.08 -6.17 -16.22
C GLY A 210 -5.87 -4.67 -16.43
N LYS A 211 -6.97 -3.91 -16.44
CA LYS A 211 -7.01 -2.48 -16.79
C LYS A 211 -6.03 -1.64 -15.99
N ASP A 212 -6.00 -1.83 -14.67
CA ASP A 212 -5.17 -1.00 -13.79
C ASP A 212 -3.88 -1.73 -13.33
N HIS A 213 -3.38 -2.66 -14.15
CA HIS A 213 -2.12 -3.38 -13.91
C HIS A 213 -0.93 -2.45 -13.56
N GLY A 214 -0.85 -1.27 -14.20
CA GLY A 214 0.19 -0.28 -13.93
C GLY A 214 0.02 0.54 -12.64
N PHE A 215 -1.03 0.27 -11.85
CA PHE A 215 -1.45 1.09 -10.70
C PHE A 215 -1.50 0.29 -9.38
N MET A 216 -0.76 -0.81 -9.28
CA MET A 216 -0.61 -1.60 -8.04
C MET A 216 0.86 -1.79 -7.65
N PRO A 217 1.54 -0.72 -7.22
CA PRO A 217 2.94 -0.79 -6.83
C PRO A 217 3.13 -1.54 -5.52
N ILE A 218 4.39 -1.79 -5.21
CA ILE A 218 4.85 -2.40 -3.97
C ILE A 218 5.85 -1.43 -3.34
N VAL A 219 5.70 -1.16 -2.05
CA VAL A 219 6.75 -0.51 -1.26
C VAL A 219 7.11 -1.42 -0.11
N VAL A 220 8.40 -1.68 0.05
CA VAL A 220 8.96 -2.41 1.18
C VAL A 220 9.83 -1.44 1.97
N GLU A 221 9.43 -1.16 3.21
CA GLU A 221 10.24 -0.44 4.18
C GLU A 221 11.05 -1.44 5.00
N VAL A 222 12.37 -1.37 4.86
CA VAL A 222 13.29 -2.19 5.65
C VAL A 222 13.77 -1.36 6.82
N LYS A 223 13.44 -1.81 8.03
CA LYS A 223 13.81 -1.14 9.29
C LYS A 223 14.93 -1.89 9.99
N SER A 224 15.65 -1.20 10.89
CA SER A 224 16.52 -1.91 11.83
C SER A 224 15.69 -2.91 12.66
N GLU A 225 16.30 -3.96 13.20
CA GLU A 225 15.55 -4.92 14.05
C GLU A 225 14.86 -4.23 15.24
N ALA A 226 15.49 -3.19 15.81
CA ALA A 226 14.93 -2.41 16.91
C ALA A 226 13.72 -1.56 16.45
N ASP A 227 13.85 -0.86 15.33
CA ASP A 227 12.76 -0.01 14.81
C ASP A 227 11.59 -0.86 14.28
N TYR A 228 11.87 -2.05 13.76
CA TYR A 228 10.84 -3.02 13.39
C TYR A 228 10.04 -3.48 14.62
N ALA A 229 10.71 -3.76 15.74
CA ALA A 229 10.03 -4.15 16.98
C ALA A 229 9.14 -3.02 17.53
N ILE A 230 9.60 -1.77 17.45
CA ILE A 230 8.80 -0.58 17.83
C ILE A 230 7.57 -0.47 16.92
N TRP A 231 7.79 -0.48 15.60
CA TRP A 231 6.70 -0.39 14.62
C TRP A 231 5.65 -1.50 14.84
N LEU A 232 6.10 -2.71 15.13
CA LEU A 232 5.20 -3.84 15.36
C LEU A 232 4.35 -3.66 16.63
N ASP A 233 4.92 -3.12 17.70
CA ASP A 233 4.18 -2.80 18.93
C ASP A 233 3.13 -1.70 18.68
N GLU A 234 3.50 -0.67 17.92
CA GLU A 234 2.57 0.39 17.49
C GLU A 234 1.42 -0.17 16.66
N GLN A 235 1.69 -1.08 15.71
CA GLN A 235 0.63 -1.73 14.93
C GLN A 235 -0.32 -2.54 15.82
N LYS A 236 0.21 -3.31 16.79
CA LYS A 236 -0.61 -4.07 17.75
C LYS A 236 -1.46 -3.16 18.62
N GLN A 237 -0.91 -2.03 19.06
CA GLN A 237 -1.67 -1.05 19.84
C GLN A 237 -2.79 -0.41 19.01
N MET A 238 -2.53 -0.06 17.75
CA MET A 238 -3.55 0.45 16.84
C MET A 238 -4.66 -0.57 16.61
N GLN A 239 -4.33 -1.84 16.40
CA GLN A 239 -5.31 -2.93 16.27
C GLN A 239 -6.14 -3.10 17.55
N ALA A 240 -5.51 -3.10 18.73
CA ALA A 240 -6.22 -3.20 20.00
C ALA A 240 -7.19 -2.02 20.21
N ASN A 241 -6.77 -0.81 19.86
CA ASN A 241 -7.63 0.38 19.94
C ASN A 241 -8.80 0.30 18.95
N ALA A 242 -8.55 -0.15 17.71
CA ALA A 242 -9.60 -0.36 16.71
C ALA A 242 -10.61 -1.43 17.16
N ALA A 243 -10.13 -2.56 17.70
CA ALA A 243 -10.98 -3.61 18.25
C ALA A 243 -11.83 -3.13 19.43
N ALA A 244 -11.25 -2.31 20.33
CA ALA A 244 -11.99 -1.70 21.43
C ALA A 244 -13.06 -0.71 20.93
N ALA A 245 -12.73 0.12 19.92
CA ALA A 245 -13.68 1.03 19.30
C ALA A 245 -14.82 0.28 18.59
N GLU A 246 -14.50 -0.81 17.90
CA GLU A 246 -15.47 -1.67 17.25
C GLU A 246 -16.39 -2.36 18.27
N ALA A 247 -15.84 -2.92 19.35
CA ALA A 247 -16.62 -3.49 20.45
C ALA A 247 -17.54 -2.45 21.12
N ALA A 248 -17.07 -1.21 21.26
CA ALA A 248 -17.91 -0.11 21.74
C ALA A 248 -19.05 0.21 20.75
N SER A 249 -18.78 0.17 19.44
CA SER A 249 -19.78 0.41 18.39
C SER A 249 -20.88 -0.65 18.35
N LEU A 250 -20.58 -1.90 18.71
CA LEU A 250 -21.58 -2.99 18.76
C LEU A 250 -22.65 -2.76 19.83
N ASN A 251 -22.32 -2.00 20.88
CA ASN A 251 -23.23 -1.72 21.99
C ASN A 251 -23.86 -0.31 21.89
N ALA A 252 -23.48 0.48 20.89
CA ALA A 252 -23.96 1.83 20.68
C ALA A 252 -24.84 1.90 19.42
N SER A 253 -26.01 2.53 19.52
CA SER A 253 -26.79 2.88 18.33
C SER A 253 -26.29 4.21 17.77
N ALA A 254 -25.80 4.21 16.54
CA ALA A 254 -25.48 5.42 15.81
C ALA A 254 -26.78 6.08 15.29
N SER A 255 -26.80 7.41 15.27
CA SER A 255 -27.94 8.16 14.74
C SER A 255 -28.03 8.04 13.22
N MET A 256 -29.23 8.25 12.65
CA MET A 256 -29.41 8.23 11.19
C MET A 256 -28.52 9.26 10.49
N ASP A 257 -28.41 10.48 11.04
CA ASP A 257 -27.58 11.54 10.47
C ASP A 257 -26.09 11.16 10.46
N GLU A 258 -25.61 10.57 11.55
CA GLU A 258 -24.25 10.06 11.67
C GLU A 258 -23.96 8.95 10.65
N LEU A 259 -24.87 7.97 10.53
CA LEU A 259 -24.75 6.86 9.58
C LEU A 259 -24.81 7.35 8.13
N MET A 260 -25.69 8.30 7.81
CA MET A 260 -25.76 8.88 6.47
C MET A 260 -24.48 9.61 6.10
N GLN A 261 -23.89 10.36 7.02
CA GLN A 261 -22.68 11.12 6.75
C GLN A 261 -21.42 10.24 6.63
N LEU A 262 -21.24 9.32 7.58
CA LEU A 262 -20.14 8.35 7.51
C LEU A 262 -20.31 7.44 6.29
N GLY A 263 -21.55 7.06 5.97
CA GLY A 263 -21.89 6.23 4.85
C GLY A 263 -21.63 6.90 3.50
N GLU A 264 -21.94 8.19 3.36
CA GLU A 264 -21.62 8.97 2.16
C GLU A 264 -20.11 9.04 1.92
N THR A 265 -19.35 9.28 2.99
CA THR A 265 -17.88 9.35 2.96
C THR A 265 -17.31 8.00 2.53
N THR A 266 -17.76 6.93 3.18
CA THR A 266 -17.36 5.54 2.87
C THR A 266 -17.74 5.16 1.44
N TYR A 267 -18.97 5.47 1.02
CA TYR A 267 -19.45 5.19 -0.34
C TYR A 267 -18.59 5.88 -1.40
N THR A 268 -18.28 7.16 -1.20
CA THR A 268 -17.49 7.94 -2.16
C THR A 268 -16.08 7.40 -2.28
N ALA A 269 -15.47 7.01 -1.16
CA ALA A 269 -14.11 6.47 -1.13
C ALA A 269 -14.01 5.08 -1.78
N TYR A 270 -14.96 4.17 -1.48
CA TYR A 270 -14.79 2.74 -1.78
C TYR A 270 -15.73 2.20 -2.87
N CYS A 271 -16.89 2.80 -3.06
CA CYS A 271 -17.98 2.24 -3.88
C CYS A 271 -18.21 3.03 -5.17
N ALA A 272 -18.05 4.36 -5.13
CA ALA A 272 -18.45 5.27 -6.20
C ALA A 272 -17.67 5.07 -7.52
N ALA A 273 -16.46 4.50 -7.48
CA ALA A 273 -15.69 4.19 -8.68
C ALA A 273 -16.44 3.22 -9.62
N CYS A 274 -17.15 2.25 -9.04
CA CYS A 274 -17.94 1.26 -9.79
C CYS A 274 -19.43 1.65 -9.86
N HIS A 275 -20.00 2.13 -8.76
CA HIS A 275 -21.43 2.41 -8.65
C HIS A 275 -21.84 3.85 -9.02
N GLN A 276 -20.86 4.70 -9.36
CA GLN A 276 -21.01 6.15 -9.61
C GLN A 276 -21.48 6.91 -8.35
N VAL A 277 -21.10 8.18 -8.22
CA VAL A 277 -21.55 9.03 -7.08
C VAL A 277 -23.09 9.14 -7.02
N SER A 278 -23.76 8.98 -8.17
CA SER A 278 -25.22 9.02 -8.28
C SER A 278 -25.92 7.69 -8.00
N GLY A 279 -25.18 6.62 -7.71
CA GLY A 279 -25.69 5.27 -7.50
C GLY A 279 -26.23 4.59 -8.77
N GLN A 280 -25.98 5.14 -9.96
CA GLN A 280 -26.51 4.60 -11.23
C GLN A 280 -25.73 3.41 -11.78
N GLY A 281 -24.52 3.16 -11.28
CA GLY A 281 -23.62 2.14 -11.83
C GLY A 281 -23.15 2.43 -13.25
N LEU A 282 -22.50 1.44 -13.85
CA LEU A 282 -22.02 1.43 -15.24
C LEU A 282 -22.45 0.11 -15.91
N PRO A 283 -23.69 0.04 -16.43
CA PRO A 283 -24.19 -1.17 -17.07
C PRO A 283 -23.38 -1.55 -18.33
N PRO A 284 -23.22 -2.86 -18.63
CA PRO A 284 -23.76 -4.00 -17.87
C PRO A 284 -22.84 -4.48 -16.72
N ALA A 285 -21.65 -3.90 -16.58
CA ALA A 285 -20.62 -4.40 -15.66
C ALA A 285 -20.94 -4.14 -14.18
N PHE A 286 -21.43 -2.93 -13.86
CA PHE A 286 -21.74 -2.52 -12.50
C PHE A 286 -23.20 -2.05 -12.42
N PRO A 287 -24.07 -2.76 -11.67
CA PRO A 287 -25.49 -2.44 -11.61
C PRO A 287 -25.76 -1.14 -10.82
N ALA A 288 -26.90 -0.52 -11.07
CA ALA A 288 -27.40 0.59 -10.27
C ALA A 288 -27.74 0.12 -8.85
N LEU A 289 -27.40 0.95 -7.86
CA LEU A 289 -27.90 0.86 -6.48
C LEU A 289 -29.17 1.71 -6.32
N LYS A 290 -29.22 2.87 -6.97
CA LYS A 290 -30.40 3.74 -7.01
C LYS A 290 -31.60 2.98 -7.60
N GLY A 291 -32.68 2.88 -6.83
CA GLY A 291 -33.92 2.20 -7.21
C GLY A 291 -33.79 0.68 -7.36
N SER A 292 -32.66 0.09 -6.97
CA SER A 292 -32.44 -1.34 -7.06
C SER A 292 -33.20 -2.09 -5.98
N ALA A 293 -33.58 -3.35 -6.25
CA ALA A 293 -34.24 -4.17 -5.25
C ALA A 293 -33.36 -4.37 -4.00
N ILE A 294 -32.04 -4.51 -4.16
CA ILE A 294 -31.13 -4.73 -3.03
C ILE A 294 -31.07 -3.52 -2.08
N ALA A 295 -31.13 -2.30 -2.62
CA ALA A 295 -31.04 -1.07 -1.83
C ALA A 295 -32.41 -0.48 -1.43
N THR A 296 -33.54 -1.05 -1.89
CA THR A 296 -34.88 -0.49 -1.60
C THR A 296 -35.83 -1.49 -0.94
N THR A 297 -36.14 -2.60 -1.60
CA THR A 297 -37.21 -3.51 -1.18
C THR A 297 -36.73 -4.84 -0.59
N GLY A 298 -35.48 -5.20 -0.84
CA GLY A 298 -34.84 -6.38 -0.28
C GLY A 298 -34.40 -6.18 1.18
N PRO A 299 -34.20 -7.26 1.94
CA PRO A 299 -33.78 -7.16 3.34
C PRO A 299 -32.39 -6.55 3.46
N ALA A 300 -32.19 -5.68 4.45
CA ALA A 300 -30.88 -5.08 4.73
C ALA A 300 -29.78 -6.13 4.93
N SER A 301 -30.10 -7.28 5.52
CA SER A 301 -29.14 -8.38 5.69
C SER A 301 -28.56 -8.92 4.39
N ALA A 302 -29.34 -9.00 3.31
CA ALA A 302 -28.82 -9.41 2.00
C ALA A 302 -27.92 -8.32 1.39
N HIS A 303 -28.21 -7.05 1.68
CA HIS A 303 -27.37 -5.95 1.23
C HIS A 303 -26.02 -5.94 1.96
N ILE A 304 -26.07 -6.11 3.29
CA ILE A 304 -24.89 -6.27 4.15
C ILE A 304 -24.04 -7.45 3.67
N ASP A 305 -24.64 -8.61 3.39
CA ASP A 305 -23.92 -9.80 2.94
C ASP A 305 -23.11 -9.53 1.66
N ILE A 306 -23.68 -8.81 0.68
CA ILE A 306 -22.96 -8.46 -0.56
C ILE A 306 -21.79 -7.50 -0.28
N VAL A 307 -21.95 -6.53 0.63
CA VAL A 307 -20.86 -5.60 0.97
C VAL A 307 -19.76 -6.33 1.75
N VAL A 308 -20.13 -7.18 2.71
CA VAL A 308 -19.19 -7.93 3.55
C VAL A 308 -18.43 -8.96 2.74
N ASN A 309 -19.14 -9.81 1.98
CA ASN A 309 -18.61 -11.01 1.33
C ASN A 309 -18.38 -10.86 -0.18
N GLY A 310 -18.75 -9.71 -0.76
CA GLY A 310 -18.73 -9.52 -2.21
C GLY A 310 -19.79 -10.38 -2.90
N LYS A 311 -19.66 -10.54 -4.23
CA LYS A 311 -20.54 -11.41 -5.00
C LYS A 311 -19.76 -12.25 -6.00
N ALA A 312 -19.66 -13.54 -5.71
CA ALA A 312 -18.99 -14.53 -6.54
C ALA A 312 -19.48 -14.48 -8.01
N GLY A 313 -18.53 -14.56 -8.94
CA GLY A 313 -18.81 -14.50 -10.39
C GLY A 313 -19.12 -13.10 -10.92
N THR A 314 -18.90 -12.05 -10.13
CA THR A 314 -19.03 -10.64 -10.56
C THR A 314 -17.78 -9.84 -10.15
N GLY A 315 -17.68 -8.57 -10.57
CA GLY A 315 -16.61 -7.67 -10.13
C GLY A 315 -16.82 -7.05 -8.74
N MET A 316 -17.87 -7.44 -8.00
CA MET A 316 -18.12 -6.93 -6.64
C MET A 316 -17.22 -7.67 -5.64
N GLN A 317 -16.18 -6.98 -5.19
CA GLN A 317 -15.24 -7.45 -4.17
C GLN A 317 -15.86 -7.43 -2.74
N ALA A 318 -15.22 -8.17 -1.83
CA ALA A 318 -15.58 -8.20 -0.41
C ALA A 318 -14.92 -7.04 0.36
N TYR A 319 -15.68 -6.34 1.20
CA TYR A 319 -15.18 -5.23 2.04
C TYR A 319 -15.13 -5.54 3.53
N GLY A 320 -15.57 -6.73 3.96
CA GLY A 320 -15.59 -7.12 5.38
C GLY A 320 -14.23 -7.10 6.10
N LYS A 321 -13.13 -7.17 5.36
CA LYS A 321 -11.75 -7.05 5.88
C LYS A 321 -11.14 -5.66 5.68
N GLN A 322 -11.84 -4.77 4.99
CA GLN A 322 -11.34 -3.45 4.60
C GLN A 322 -12.01 -2.34 5.40
N LEU A 323 -13.26 -2.55 5.84
CA LEU A 323 -14.08 -1.57 6.55
C LEU A 323 -14.48 -2.13 7.91
N SER A 324 -14.57 -1.26 8.92
CA SER A 324 -15.17 -1.59 10.21
C SER A 324 -16.66 -1.91 10.07
N LEU A 325 -17.21 -2.64 11.04
CA LEU A 325 -18.64 -2.96 11.11
C LEU A 325 -19.50 -1.70 11.11
N LYS A 326 -19.02 -0.61 11.73
CA LYS A 326 -19.69 0.69 11.74
C LYS A 326 -19.67 1.36 10.36
N GLU A 327 -18.57 1.30 9.63
CA GLU A 327 -18.48 1.82 8.27
C GLU A 327 -19.36 1.03 7.30
N ILE A 328 -19.41 -0.30 7.42
CA ILE A 328 -20.31 -1.14 6.62
C ILE A 328 -21.77 -0.82 6.95
N ALA A 329 -22.10 -0.66 8.23
CA ALA A 329 -23.43 -0.27 8.66
C ALA A 329 -23.83 1.11 8.09
N ALA A 330 -22.89 2.06 8.12
CA ALA A 330 -23.09 3.39 7.59
C ALA A 330 -23.25 3.40 6.06
N VAL A 331 -22.39 2.70 5.30
CA VAL A 331 -22.47 2.69 3.83
C VAL A 331 -23.75 2.02 3.34
N VAL A 332 -24.17 0.91 3.96
CA VAL A 332 -25.45 0.25 3.64
C VAL A 332 -26.62 1.16 3.98
N THR A 333 -26.57 1.87 5.11
CA THR A 333 -27.58 2.87 5.49
C THR A 333 -27.66 3.97 4.44
N TYR A 334 -26.52 4.53 4.02
CA TYR A 334 -26.46 5.56 3.00
C TYR A 334 -27.04 5.07 1.67
N GLU A 335 -26.59 3.92 1.15
CA GLU A 335 -27.06 3.37 -0.12
C GLU A 335 -28.56 3.09 -0.12
N ARG A 336 -29.14 2.70 1.02
CA ARG A 336 -30.58 2.44 1.17
C ARG A 336 -31.44 3.70 1.32
N ASN A 337 -30.82 4.85 1.52
CA ASN A 337 -31.55 6.11 1.79
C ASN A 337 -31.18 7.24 0.82
N ALA A 338 -30.02 7.17 0.18
CA ALA A 338 -29.54 8.13 -0.80
C ALA A 338 -30.30 8.05 -2.13
N TRP A 339 -30.12 9.09 -2.94
CA TRP A 339 -30.61 9.20 -4.32
C TRP A 339 -32.13 9.01 -4.52
N GLY A 340 -32.91 9.12 -3.45
CA GLY A 340 -34.36 8.92 -3.46
C GLY A 340 -34.81 7.51 -3.07
N ASN A 341 -33.90 6.63 -2.62
CA ASN A 341 -34.24 5.29 -2.13
C ASN A 341 -35.09 5.36 -0.84
N ASN A 342 -34.78 6.29 0.07
CA ASN A 342 -35.61 6.71 1.21
C ASN A 342 -36.28 5.56 2.00
N THR A 343 -35.59 4.45 2.24
CA THR A 343 -36.16 3.29 2.98
C THR A 343 -36.47 3.60 4.44
N GLY A 344 -35.78 4.59 5.02
CA GLY A 344 -35.84 4.93 6.44
C GLY A 344 -35.10 3.94 7.34
N GLU A 345 -34.44 2.93 6.77
CA GLU A 345 -33.73 1.92 7.54
C GLU A 345 -32.33 2.40 7.91
N ALA A 346 -31.99 2.30 9.20
CA ALA A 346 -30.67 2.58 9.74
C ALA A 346 -30.03 1.27 10.19
N VAL A 347 -29.04 0.80 9.43
CA VAL A 347 -28.25 -0.39 9.77
C VAL A 347 -27.24 -0.02 10.85
N GLN A 348 -27.10 -0.88 11.87
CA GLN A 348 -26.16 -0.72 12.97
C GLN A 348 -25.01 -1.71 12.86
N ALA A 349 -23.90 -1.45 13.57
CA ALA A 349 -22.75 -2.35 13.60
C ALA A 349 -23.13 -3.77 14.08
N ALA A 350 -24.09 -3.88 15.01
CA ALA A 350 -24.63 -5.16 15.48
C ALA A 350 -25.33 -5.96 14.37
N ASP A 351 -26.05 -5.29 13.45
CA ASP A 351 -26.69 -5.96 12.31
C ASP A 351 -25.64 -6.52 11.35
N VAL A 352 -24.55 -5.79 11.13
CA VAL A 352 -23.42 -6.26 10.31
C VAL A 352 -22.73 -7.44 10.97
N LYS A 353 -22.55 -7.41 12.30
CA LYS A 353 -21.99 -8.54 13.05
C LYS A 353 -22.84 -9.80 12.92
N ALA A 354 -24.17 -9.66 12.94
CA ALA A 354 -25.09 -10.78 12.81
C ALA A 354 -25.04 -11.43 11.42
N VAL A 355 -24.84 -10.64 10.35
CA VAL A 355 -24.78 -11.12 8.96
C VAL A 355 -23.40 -11.67 8.60
N SER A 356 -22.33 -11.06 9.11
CA SER A 356 -20.94 -11.43 8.78
C SER A 356 -20.54 -12.83 9.26
N GLY A 357 -21.40 -13.54 9.99
CA GLY A 357 -21.20 -14.95 10.30
C GLY A 357 -19.85 -15.21 10.93
N ALA A 358 -19.51 -14.46 11.99
CA ALA A 358 -18.53 -14.96 12.94
C ALA A 358 -19.08 -16.29 13.47
N SER A 359 -18.67 -17.37 12.79
CA SER A 359 -18.69 -18.72 13.30
C SER A 359 -18.35 -18.64 14.78
N THR A 360 -19.31 -19.03 15.62
CA THR A 360 -19.01 -19.70 16.87
C THR A 360 -18.14 -20.92 16.52
N SER A 361 -16.84 -20.70 16.27
CA SER A 361 -15.87 -21.70 16.62
C SER A 361 -15.78 -21.60 18.14
N ASP A 362 -16.55 -22.45 18.81
CA ASP A 362 -16.26 -22.87 20.16
C ASP A 362 -14.78 -23.27 20.22
N THR A 363 -13.92 -22.35 20.66
CA THR A 363 -12.55 -22.55 21.15
C THR A 363 -11.95 -21.21 21.59
N ALA A 364 -12.72 -20.39 22.32
CA ALA A 364 -12.17 -19.22 23.01
C ALA A 364 -12.87 -18.92 24.34
N GLU A 365 -13.57 -19.90 24.93
CA GLU A 365 -14.19 -19.79 26.26
C GLU A 365 -13.66 -20.86 27.24
N GLN A 366 -12.48 -21.42 26.94
CA GLN A 366 -11.68 -22.26 27.84
C GLN A 366 -10.19 -21.95 27.68
N ALA A 367 -9.81 -20.72 27.98
CA ALA A 367 -8.42 -20.36 28.31
C ALA A 367 -8.35 -19.11 29.21
N VAL A 368 -9.44 -18.77 29.88
CA VAL A 368 -9.49 -17.72 30.91
C VAL A 368 -9.60 -18.40 32.27
N GLU A 369 -8.67 -19.32 32.57
CA GLU A 369 -8.53 -19.87 33.91
C GLU A 369 -7.20 -20.63 34.12
N ASP A 370 -6.07 -20.24 33.51
CA ASP A 370 -4.75 -20.68 34.02
C ASP A 370 -3.54 -19.92 33.46
N VAL A 371 -3.57 -18.57 33.46
CA VAL A 371 -2.32 -17.78 33.34
C VAL A 371 -2.42 -16.50 34.16
N THR A 372 -2.68 -16.64 35.46
CA THR A 372 -2.43 -15.59 36.45
C THR A 372 -1.39 -16.12 37.43
N GLU A 373 -0.38 -15.29 37.75
CA GLU A 373 0.78 -15.57 38.62
C GLU A 373 2.05 -16.19 38.00
N ALA A 374 2.48 -15.81 36.79
CA ALA A 374 3.89 -16.07 36.41
C ALA A 374 4.48 -15.16 35.30
N ALA A 375 4.05 -13.90 35.16
CA ALA A 375 4.76 -12.96 34.25
C ALA A 375 4.63 -11.48 34.66
N VAL A 376 4.37 -11.19 35.93
CA VAL A 376 4.42 -9.83 36.48
C VAL A 376 5.69 -9.68 37.30
N ALA A 377 6.83 -9.69 36.64
CA ALA A 377 8.07 -9.10 37.16
C ALA A 377 9.08 -8.97 36.02
N THR A 378 9.61 -7.76 35.83
CA THR A 378 10.66 -7.32 34.87
C THR A 378 10.23 -7.33 33.40
N VAL A 379 9.96 -6.20 32.72
CA VAL A 379 10.66 -4.91 32.73
C VAL A 379 9.64 -3.77 32.63
N ALA A 380 9.41 -3.07 33.74
CA ALA A 380 8.85 -1.73 33.69
C ALA A 380 10.01 -0.75 33.46
N LYS A 381 10.10 -0.16 32.26
CA LYS A 381 10.90 1.05 32.06
C LYS A 381 10.29 1.96 30.97
N VAL A 382 9.35 2.79 31.43
CA VAL A 382 9.09 4.18 31.07
C VAL A 382 8.99 4.50 29.57
N ILE A 383 7.75 4.50 29.05
CA ILE A 383 7.34 5.41 27.96
C ILE A 383 7.78 6.82 28.36
N PRO A 384 8.52 7.58 27.54
CA PRO A 384 8.76 8.98 27.81
C PRO A 384 7.40 9.67 27.88
N LYS A 385 6.98 10.05 29.09
CA LYS A 385 5.81 10.90 29.29
C LYS A 385 6.06 12.17 28.49
N GLU A 386 5.12 12.51 27.60
CA GLU A 386 5.16 13.73 26.79
C GLU A 386 5.55 14.93 27.68
N ASP A 387 6.71 15.54 27.38
CA ASP A 387 7.19 16.69 28.12
C ASP A 387 6.50 17.95 27.61
N LEU A 388 5.33 18.25 28.20
CA LEU A 388 4.56 19.45 27.89
C LEU A 388 5.27 20.75 28.30
N SER A 389 6.39 20.67 29.03
CA SER A 389 7.21 21.82 29.42
C SER A 389 8.37 22.09 28.46
N LYS A 390 8.66 21.17 27.52
CA LYS A 390 9.63 21.42 26.45
C LYS A 390 9.11 22.52 25.54
N VAL A 391 9.94 23.55 25.35
CA VAL A 391 9.72 24.59 24.35
C VAL A 391 10.42 24.17 23.06
N TYR A 392 9.66 24.02 21.99
CA TYR A 392 10.16 23.65 20.67
C TYR A 392 10.45 24.89 19.84
N SER A 393 11.49 24.82 19.02
CA SER A 393 11.80 25.84 18.02
C SER A 393 10.81 25.81 16.85
N GLN A 394 10.75 26.91 16.08
CA GLN A 394 9.95 26.99 14.85
C GLN A 394 10.30 25.85 13.90
N ASP A 395 11.59 25.62 13.65
CA ASP A 395 12.04 24.59 12.70
C ASP A 395 11.62 23.18 13.16
N GLU A 396 11.75 22.86 14.45
CA GLU A 396 11.29 21.58 15.01
C GLU A 396 9.77 21.38 14.80
N LEU A 397 8.96 22.40 15.07
CA LEU A 397 7.51 22.31 14.94
C LEU A 397 7.04 22.34 13.49
N MET A 398 7.74 23.05 12.60
CA MET A 398 7.46 23.04 11.17
C MET A 398 7.75 21.67 10.55
N THR A 399 8.90 21.06 10.88
CA THR A 399 9.24 19.71 10.38
C THR A 399 8.30 18.65 10.92
N LEU A 400 8.03 18.64 12.23
CA LEU A 400 7.09 17.68 12.83
C LEU A 400 5.66 17.92 12.33
N GLY A 401 5.28 19.19 12.18
CA GLY A 401 3.94 19.58 11.75
C GLY A 401 3.66 19.23 10.30
N GLU A 402 4.67 19.32 9.42
CA GLU A 402 4.58 18.87 8.03
C GLU A 402 4.31 17.36 7.95
N ASP A 403 5.05 16.55 8.71
CA ASP A 403 4.87 15.09 8.76
C ASP A 403 3.48 14.69 9.27
N VAL A 404 3.03 15.32 10.36
CA VAL A 404 1.68 15.11 10.90
C VAL A 404 0.62 15.57 9.89
N TYR A 405 0.83 16.73 9.24
CA TYR A 405 -0.11 17.25 8.24
C TYR A 405 -0.27 16.29 7.06
N MET A 406 0.85 15.81 6.52
CA MET A 406 0.84 14.89 5.37
C MET A 406 0.16 13.57 5.70
N THR A 407 0.30 13.10 6.94
CA THR A 407 -0.29 11.85 7.40
C THR A 407 -1.77 11.97 7.75
N ALA A 408 -2.18 13.05 8.44
CA ALA A 408 -3.49 13.15 9.08
C ALA A 408 -4.45 14.14 8.40
N CYS A 409 -3.94 15.15 7.69
CA CYS A 409 -4.73 16.31 7.25
C CYS A 409 -4.76 16.48 5.73
N ALA A 410 -3.68 16.11 5.03
CA ALA A 410 -3.50 16.33 3.60
C ALA A 410 -4.50 15.55 2.73
N ALA A 411 -5.00 14.41 3.20
CA ALA A 411 -6.04 13.65 2.50
C ALA A 411 -7.31 14.50 2.26
N CYS A 412 -7.62 15.41 3.18
CA CYS A 412 -8.77 16.31 3.09
C CYS A 412 -8.37 17.69 2.56
N HIS A 413 -7.29 18.28 3.08
CA HIS A 413 -6.91 19.66 2.79
C HIS A 413 -5.91 19.81 1.64
N GLN A 414 -5.53 18.70 1.00
CA GLN A 414 -4.49 18.59 -0.02
C GLN A 414 -3.10 18.99 0.49
N ALA A 415 -2.04 18.47 -0.13
CA ALA A 415 -0.67 18.82 0.27
C ALA A 415 -0.37 20.33 0.16
N SER A 416 -1.08 21.03 -0.74
CA SER A 416 -0.99 22.48 -0.98
C SER A 416 -1.84 23.33 -0.01
N GLY A 417 -2.63 22.70 0.86
CA GLY A 417 -3.58 23.39 1.74
C GLY A 417 -4.78 24.00 1.01
N GLU A 418 -4.99 23.72 -0.27
CA GLU A 418 -6.07 24.30 -1.08
C GLU A 418 -7.43 23.63 -0.85
N GLY A 419 -7.44 22.41 -0.29
CA GLY A 419 -8.65 21.65 -0.02
C GLY A 419 -9.43 21.27 -1.27
N MET A 420 -10.52 20.52 -1.07
CA MET A 420 -11.44 20.09 -2.11
C MET A 420 -12.85 20.63 -1.82
N ALA A 421 -13.14 21.82 -2.33
CA ALA A 421 -14.46 22.43 -2.19
C ALA A 421 -15.55 21.59 -2.88
N PRO A 422 -16.76 21.48 -2.31
CA PRO A 422 -17.26 22.22 -1.14
C PRO A 422 -17.04 21.51 0.21
N VAL A 423 -16.51 20.28 0.21
CA VAL A 423 -16.51 19.39 1.39
C VAL A 423 -15.30 19.64 2.29
N PHE A 424 -14.13 19.86 1.71
CA PHE A 424 -12.91 20.12 2.45
C PHE A 424 -12.39 21.52 2.11
N PRO A 425 -12.57 22.52 2.98
CA PRO A 425 -12.18 23.89 2.67
C PRO A 425 -10.65 24.03 2.59
N ALA A 426 -10.19 25.05 1.87
CA ALA A 426 -8.79 25.46 1.91
C ALA A 426 -8.38 25.81 3.34
N LEU A 427 -7.17 25.44 3.73
CA LEU A 427 -6.45 25.98 4.88
C LEU A 427 -5.59 27.17 4.47
N LYS A 428 -5.06 27.15 3.26
CA LYS A 428 -4.33 28.26 2.63
C LYS A 428 -5.24 29.50 2.51
N GLY A 429 -4.83 30.58 3.15
CA GLY A 429 -5.56 31.85 3.24
C GLY A 429 -6.88 31.77 4.02
N SER A 430 -7.13 30.66 4.74
CA SER A 430 -8.40 30.43 5.40
C SER A 430 -8.56 31.25 6.68
N ALA A 431 -9.81 31.55 7.05
CA ALA A 431 -10.11 32.26 8.29
C ALA A 431 -9.71 31.47 9.55
N ILE A 432 -9.61 30.14 9.46
CA ILE A 432 -9.14 29.30 10.58
C ILE A 432 -7.61 29.41 10.71
N ALA A 433 -6.88 29.18 9.61
CA ALA A 433 -5.42 29.19 9.63
C ALA A 433 -4.80 30.59 9.82
N THR A 434 -5.52 31.66 9.48
CA THR A 434 -5.04 33.05 9.63
C THR A 434 -5.73 33.83 10.75
N GLY A 435 -6.75 33.25 11.38
CA GLY A 435 -7.54 33.88 12.45
C GLY A 435 -7.00 33.59 13.85
N ASP A 436 -7.89 33.47 14.84
CA ASP A 436 -7.51 33.18 16.23
C ASP A 436 -6.93 31.77 16.37
N VAL A 437 -5.71 31.67 16.91
CA VAL A 437 -5.00 30.40 17.11
C VAL A 437 -5.76 29.45 18.05
N ALA A 438 -6.49 29.95 19.04
CA ALA A 438 -7.27 29.11 19.95
C ALA A 438 -8.43 28.41 19.22
N VAL A 439 -9.03 29.08 18.23
CA VAL A 439 -10.09 28.49 17.39
C VAL A 439 -9.52 27.42 16.47
N HIS A 440 -8.30 27.60 15.98
CA HIS A 440 -7.61 26.61 15.16
C HIS A 440 -7.23 25.37 16.00
N ILE A 441 -6.68 25.57 17.20
CA ILE A 441 -6.41 24.48 18.14
C ILE A 441 -7.69 23.71 18.48
N ASP A 442 -8.80 24.41 18.77
CA ASP A 442 -10.12 23.79 19.01
C ASP A 442 -10.61 22.98 17.80
N MET A 443 -10.44 23.51 16.59
CA MET A 443 -10.83 22.82 15.35
C MET A 443 -10.10 21.48 15.17
N VAL A 444 -8.79 21.43 15.48
CA VAL A 444 -8.01 20.19 15.39
C VAL A 444 -8.31 19.26 16.55
N LEU A 445 -8.41 19.77 17.78
CA LEU A 445 -8.73 18.96 18.95
C LEU A 445 -10.12 18.32 18.86
N ASN A 446 -11.13 19.12 18.56
CA ASN A 446 -12.54 18.78 18.75
C ASN A 446 -13.31 18.63 17.43
N GLY A 447 -12.66 18.86 16.29
CA GLY A 447 -13.29 18.81 14.98
C GLY A 447 -14.21 20.01 14.73
N SER A 448 -14.85 20.03 13.55
CA SER A 448 -15.77 21.09 13.19
C SER A 448 -17.21 20.75 13.60
N LYS A 449 -17.81 21.64 14.40
CA LYS A 449 -19.25 21.60 14.73
C LYS A 449 -20.16 21.88 13.53
N LYS A 450 -19.62 22.38 12.42
CA LYS A 450 -20.37 22.80 11.22
C LYS A 450 -20.11 21.92 10.00
N ASN A 451 -18.93 21.31 9.92
CA ASN A 451 -18.52 20.43 8.84
C ASN A 451 -17.97 19.13 9.42
N PRO A 452 -18.81 18.12 9.63
CA PRO A 452 -18.39 16.94 10.38
C PRO A 452 -17.40 16.04 9.62
N ALA A 453 -17.07 16.39 8.36
CA ALA A 453 -15.93 15.82 7.65
C ALA A 453 -14.58 16.21 8.28
N MET A 454 -14.53 17.31 9.05
CA MET A 454 -13.38 17.64 9.90
C MET A 454 -13.56 16.99 11.28
N ALA A 455 -12.98 15.81 11.44
CA ALA A 455 -13.04 15.02 12.66
C ALA A 455 -12.17 15.61 13.80
N ALA A 456 -12.43 15.15 15.03
CA ALA A 456 -11.63 15.47 16.21
C ALA A 456 -10.35 14.61 16.25
N PHE A 457 -9.19 15.25 16.44
CA PHE A 457 -7.89 14.56 16.50
C PHE A 457 -7.33 14.44 17.92
N ALA A 458 -8.02 14.92 18.96
CA ALA A 458 -7.54 14.83 20.35
C ALA A 458 -7.25 13.40 20.84
N SER A 459 -7.89 12.39 20.24
CA SER A 459 -7.67 10.97 20.54
C SER A 459 -6.67 10.28 19.61
N GLN A 460 -6.27 10.96 18.52
CA GLN A 460 -5.43 10.41 17.45
C GLN A 460 -4.01 11.01 17.46
N LEU A 461 -3.87 12.24 17.95
CA LEU A 461 -2.62 12.99 17.98
C LEU A 461 -2.26 13.39 19.42
N THR A 462 -0.97 13.33 19.74
CA THR A 462 -0.42 13.91 20.98
C THR A 462 -0.54 15.42 20.99
N LYS A 463 -0.41 16.07 22.15
CA LYS A 463 -0.52 17.54 22.24
C LYS A 463 0.61 18.23 21.47
N THR A 464 1.78 17.59 21.42
CA THR A 464 2.94 18.02 20.65
C THR A 464 2.69 17.92 19.16
N GLN A 465 2.09 16.82 18.69
CA GLN A 465 1.71 16.69 17.27
C GLN A 465 0.64 17.70 16.87
N ILE A 466 -0.35 17.97 17.74
CA ILE A 466 -1.36 19.02 17.50
C ILE A 466 -0.72 20.40 17.47
N ALA A 467 0.18 20.69 18.41
CA ALA A 467 0.92 21.95 18.44
C ALA A 467 1.76 22.15 17.16
N ALA A 468 2.42 21.08 16.71
CA ALA A 468 3.23 21.08 15.49
C ALA A 468 2.37 21.27 14.23
N VAL A 469 1.30 20.50 14.05
CA VAL A 469 0.46 20.59 12.84
C VAL A 469 -0.25 21.94 12.73
N VAL A 470 -0.74 22.50 13.85
CA VAL A 470 -1.33 23.85 13.86
C VAL A 470 -0.25 24.89 13.54
N THR A 471 0.96 24.78 14.10
CA THR A 471 2.07 25.67 13.76
C THR A 471 2.39 25.60 12.25
N TYR A 472 2.45 24.40 11.69
CA TYR A 472 2.72 24.19 10.27
C TYR A 472 1.63 24.79 9.39
N GLU A 473 0.35 24.46 9.61
CA GLU A 473 -0.78 24.95 8.80
C GLU A 473 -0.89 26.49 8.81
N ARG A 474 -0.53 27.13 9.92
CA ARG A 474 -0.56 28.60 10.07
C ARG A 474 0.61 29.33 9.43
N ASN A 475 1.67 28.63 9.06
CA ASN A 475 2.88 29.21 8.47
C ASN A 475 3.18 28.67 7.07
N ALA A 476 2.58 27.55 6.67
CA ALA A 476 2.71 26.97 5.34
C ALA A 476 1.88 27.72 4.27
N TRP A 477 2.19 27.44 3.00
CA TRP A 477 1.47 27.90 1.81
C TRP A 477 1.23 29.42 1.68
N GLY A 478 2.03 30.22 2.38
CA GLY A 478 1.94 31.68 2.37
C GLY A 478 1.04 32.27 3.47
N ASN A 479 0.56 31.45 4.41
CA ASN A 479 -0.21 31.93 5.58
C ASN A 479 0.62 32.83 6.49
N ASN A 480 1.91 32.49 6.70
CA ASN A 480 2.95 33.32 7.33
C ASN A 480 2.51 34.11 8.58
N THR A 481 1.69 33.51 9.44
CA THR A 481 1.16 34.19 10.64
C THR A 481 2.26 34.48 11.68
N GLY A 482 3.33 33.69 11.69
CA GLY A 482 4.39 33.73 12.69
C GLY A 482 4.00 33.09 14.02
N ASP A 483 2.82 32.46 14.10
CA ASP A 483 2.34 31.81 15.31
C ASP A 483 3.10 30.50 15.56
N LEU A 484 3.49 30.29 16.81
CA LEU A 484 4.23 29.13 17.28
C LEU A 484 3.45 28.49 18.43
N VAL A 485 2.72 27.42 18.16
CA VAL A 485 1.92 26.71 19.15
C VAL A 485 2.79 25.70 19.88
N GLN A 486 2.79 25.74 21.20
CA GLN A 486 3.52 24.80 22.05
C GLN A 486 2.57 23.73 22.62
N PRO A 487 3.08 22.55 23.03
CA PRO A 487 2.25 21.50 23.63
C PRO A 487 1.46 21.97 24.87
N ALA A 488 2.00 22.95 25.61
CA ALA A 488 1.34 23.58 26.75
C ALA A 488 0.07 24.38 26.35
N ASP A 489 0.08 25.01 25.18
CA ASP A 489 -1.06 25.80 24.67
C ASP A 489 -2.24 24.89 24.29
N VAL A 490 -1.92 23.73 23.70
CA VAL A 490 -2.89 22.67 23.40
C VAL A 490 -3.44 22.07 24.70
N ALA A 491 -2.58 21.82 25.69
CA ALA A 491 -2.99 21.32 27.00
C ALA A 491 -3.94 22.29 27.73
N ALA A 492 -3.71 23.60 27.61
CA ALA A 492 -4.56 24.62 28.20
C ALA A 492 -5.93 24.72 27.51
N SER A 493 -6.00 24.37 26.22
CA SER A 493 -7.18 24.44 25.37
C SER A 493 -8.08 23.18 25.46
N ALA A 494 -7.53 22.05 25.93
CA ALA A 494 -8.22 20.75 26.01
C ALA A 494 -9.19 20.60 27.22
N LYS A 495 -9.89 21.66 27.63
CA LYS A 495 -10.81 21.65 28.79
C LYS A 495 -12.24 21.22 28.48
#